data_AF-A0A536INL4-F1
#
_entry.id   AF-A0A536INL4-F1
#
_cell.length_a   1.000
_cell.length_b   1.000
_cell.length_c   1.000
_cell.angle_alpha   90.00
_cell.angle_beta   90.00
_cell.angle_gamma   90.00
#
_symmetry.space_group_name_H-M   'P 1'
#
loop_
_entity.id
_entity.type
_entity.pdbx_description
1 polymer ?
#
loop_
_entity_poly.entity_id
_entity_poly.type
_entity_poly.pdbx_seq_one_letter_code
_entity_poly.pdbx_strand_id
1 'polypeptide(L)'
;MALFVLLQIPLASAFVKAAVTDASFLQAVSGLFAQGQVYAYDVGMIALGVSGLVLCYTLYRAKLLPRLVAGWGLIGYAILFVGMLSEVMGSGLGLASSIPGGLWEAFVGVWLIAKGFSASGLTLLGRDASPLGTPGR
;
A
#
# COMPACT_ATOMS: atom_id res chain seq x y z
N MET A 1 -7.21 4.99 -8.50
CA MET A 1 -7.67 3.90 -9.38
C MET A 1 -9.19 3.94 -9.60
N ALA A 2 -10.03 3.65 -8.60
CA ALA A 2 -11.50 3.50 -8.79
C ALA A 2 -12.21 4.73 -9.41
N LEU A 3 -11.77 5.95 -9.08
CA LEU A 3 -12.33 7.18 -9.67
C LEU A 3 -12.19 7.21 -11.20
N PHE A 4 -11.05 6.75 -11.74
CA PHE A 4 -10.80 6.71 -13.20
C PHE A 4 -11.69 5.67 -13.89
N VAL A 5 -11.97 4.53 -13.23
CA VAL A 5 -12.95 3.53 -13.70
C VAL A 5 -14.34 4.12 -13.75
N LEU A 6 -14.76 4.79 -12.67
CA LEU A 6 -16.11 5.36 -12.57
C LEU A 6 -16.32 6.48 -13.59
N LEU A 7 -15.28 7.25 -13.91
CA LEU A 7 -15.32 8.28 -14.97
C LEU A 7 -15.45 7.71 -16.38
N GLN A 8 -15.10 6.44 -16.62
CA GLN A 8 -15.36 5.79 -17.91
C GLN A 8 -16.85 5.51 -18.16
N ILE A 9 -17.65 5.37 -17.10
CA ILE A 9 -19.10 5.10 -17.22
C ILE A 9 -19.85 6.25 -17.93
N PRO A 10 -19.75 7.52 -17.48
CA PRO A 10 -20.36 8.62 -18.22
C PRO A 10 -19.71 8.84 -19.58
N LEU A 11 -18.41 8.59 -19.73
CA LEU A 11 -17.69 8.70 -21.01
C LEU A 11 -18.26 7.74 -22.06
N ALA A 12 -18.49 6.47 -21.67
CA ALA A 12 -19.09 5.47 -22.54
C ALA A 12 -20.52 5.85 -22.94
N SER A 13 -21.30 6.42 -22.02
CA SER A 13 -22.65 6.89 -22.32
C SER A 13 -22.68 8.06 -23.32
N ALA A 14 -21.68 8.95 -23.26
CA ALA A 14 -21.50 10.04 -24.21
C ALA A 14 -21.05 9.54 -25.58
N PHE A 15 -20.19 8.52 -25.61
CA PHE A 15 -19.70 7.89 -26.83
C PHE A 15 -20.82 7.32 -27.70
N VAL A 16 -21.80 6.65 -27.09
CA VAL A 16 -22.96 6.06 -27.80
C VAL A 16 -23.87 7.12 -28.42
N LYS A 17 -23.90 8.34 -27.86
CA LYS A 17 -24.71 9.46 -28.36
C LYS A 17 -23.97 10.40 -29.32
N ALA A 18 -22.65 10.24 -29.46
CA ALA A 18 -21.79 11.15 -30.20
C ALA A 18 -21.84 10.91 -31.72
N ALA A 19 -21.66 11.99 -32.50
CA ALA A 19 -21.42 11.87 -33.93
C ALA A 19 -20.04 11.24 -34.21
N VAL A 20 -19.85 10.66 -35.40
CA VAL A 20 -18.61 9.95 -35.80
C VAL A 20 -17.35 10.82 -35.61
N THR A 21 -17.46 12.14 -35.78
CA THR A 21 -16.37 13.10 -35.60
C THR A 21 -15.94 13.27 -34.14
N ASP A 22 -16.88 13.17 -33.19
CA ASP A 22 -16.62 13.30 -31.75
C ASP A 22 -16.16 11.98 -31.10
N ALA A 23 -16.47 10.85 -31.74
CA ALA A 23 -16.10 9.52 -31.26
C ALA A 23 -14.58 9.34 -31.14
N SER A 24 -13.79 9.83 -32.10
CA SER A 24 -12.33 9.72 -32.07
C SER A 24 -11.70 10.48 -30.90
N PHE A 25 -12.22 11.67 -30.58
CA PHE A 25 -11.80 12.47 -29.43
C PHE A 25 -12.13 11.76 -28.11
N LEU A 26 -13.36 11.26 -27.96
CA LEU A 26 -13.77 10.52 -26.76
C LEU A 26 -12.96 9.23 -26.58
N GLN A 27 -12.57 8.57 -27.68
CA GLN A 27 -11.69 7.40 -27.63
C GLN A 27 -10.29 7.76 -27.13
N ALA A 28 -9.70 8.87 -27.62
CA ALA A 28 -8.41 9.36 -27.13
C ALA A 28 -8.46 9.70 -25.63
N VAL A 29 -9.53 10.38 -25.19
CA VAL A 29 -9.74 10.70 -23.78
C VAL A 29 -9.88 9.41 -22.95
N SER A 30 -10.63 8.42 -23.42
CA SER A 30 -10.78 7.13 -22.72
C SER A 30 -9.44 6.40 -22.54
N GLY A 31 -8.55 6.46 -23.54
CA GLY A 31 -7.19 5.92 -23.45
C GLY A 31 -6.36 6.64 -22.38
N LEU A 32 -6.49 7.97 -22.29
CA LEU A 32 -5.83 8.77 -21.27
C LEU A 32 -6.30 8.41 -19.85
N PHE A 33 -7.60 8.19 -19.65
CA PHE A 33 -8.16 7.72 -18.38
C PHE A 33 -7.66 6.32 -18.02
N ALA A 34 -7.55 5.41 -18.99
CA ALA A 34 -7.01 4.07 -18.79
C ALA A 34 -5.53 4.11 -18.38
N GLN A 35 -4.74 4.98 -18.99
CA GLN A 35 -3.34 5.18 -18.62
C GLN A 35 -3.21 5.85 -17.23
N GLY A 36 -4.06 6.83 -16.94
CA GLY A 36 -4.14 7.47 -15.61
C GLY A 36 -4.51 6.48 -14.50
N GLN A 37 -5.30 5.45 -14.80
CA GLN A 37 -5.59 4.38 -13.85
C GLN A 37 -4.34 3.58 -13.48
N VAL A 38 -3.48 3.25 -14.46
CA VAL A 38 -2.23 2.52 -14.23
C VAL A 38 -1.30 3.35 -13.35
N TYR A 39 -1.08 4.62 -13.67
CA TYR A 39 -0.27 5.51 -12.82
C TYR A 39 -0.83 5.64 -11.41
N ALA A 40 -2.16 5.75 -11.26
CA ALA A 40 -2.78 5.82 -9.94
C ALA A 40 -2.64 4.51 -9.14
N TYR A 41 -2.50 3.36 -9.83
CA TYR A 41 -2.20 2.09 -9.19
C TYR A 41 -0.74 2.05 -8.73
N ASP A 42 0.22 2.41 -9.58
CA ASP A 42 1.65 2.41 -9.25
C ASP A 42 1.96 3.33 -8.06
N VAL A 43 1.39 4.54 -8.04
CA VAL A 43 1.51 5.47 -6.91
C VAL A 43 0.93 4.87 -5.62
N GLY A 44 -0.20 4.17 -5.72
CA GLY A 44 -0.80 3.46 -4.59
C GLY A 44 0.12 2.35 -4.06
N MET A 45 0.72 1.57 -4.95
CA MET A 45 1.64 0.49 -4.57
C MET A 45 2.94 1.02 -3.97
N ILE A 46 3.46 2.15 -4.45
CA ILE A 46 4.61 2.85 -3.84
C ILE A 46 4.26 3.28 -2.41
N ALA A 47 3.09 3.90 -2.23
CA ALA A 47 2.61 4.32 -0.91
C ALA A 47 2.44 3.12 0.05
N LEU A 48 1.96 1.98 -0.46
CA LEU A 48 1.91 0.72 0.30
C LEU A 48 3.29 0.22 0.68
N GLY A 49 4.27 0.25 -0.23
CA GLY A 49 5.66 -0.11 0.07
C GLY A 49 6.24 0.70 1.23
N VAL A 50 6.06 2.02 1.21
CA VAL A 50 6.53 2.91 2.30
C VAL A 50 5.78 2.62 3.60
N SER A 51 4.47 2.47 3.53
CA SER A 51 3.62 2.18 4.70
C SER A 51 3.97 0.82 5.32
N GLY A 52 4.31 -0.17 4.50
CA GLY A 52 4.77 -1.50 4.91
C GLY A 52 6.10 -1.46 5.67
N LEU A 53 7.04 -0.62 5.24
CA LEU A 53 8.29 -0.40 5.98
C LEU A 53 8.03 0.20 7.38
N VAL A 54 7.14 1.20 7.45
CA VAL A 54 6.73 1.81 8.73
C VAL A 54 6.00 0.80 9.63
N LEU A 55 5.14 -0.04 9.04
CA LEU A 55 4.43 -1.10 9.75
C LEU A 55 5.41 -2.15 10.32
N CYS A 56 6.35 -2.64 9.51
CA CYS A 56 7.43 -3.54 9.94
C CYS A 56 8.22 -2.95 11.11
N TYR A 57 8.58 -1.68 11.02
CA TYR A 57 9.31 -0.97 12.08
C TYR A 57 8.50 -0.90 13.38
N THR A 58 7.22 -0.55 13.27
CA THR A 58 6.30 -0.43 14.42
C THR A 58 6.11 -1.78 15.12
N LEU A 59 5.90 -2.83 14.34
CA LEU A 59 5.73 -4.20 14.83
C LEU A 59 7.01 -4.76 15.47
N TYR A 60 8.18 -4.40 14.94
CA TYR A 60 9.47 -4.70 15.55
C TYR A 60 9.66 -3.96 16.89
N ARG A 61 9.36 -2.65 16.93
CA ARG A 61 9.42 -1.84 18.17
C ARG A 61 8.51 -2.38 19.26
N ALA A 62 7.31 -2.83 18.89
CA ALA A 62 6.36 -3.41 19.82
C ALA A 62 6.78 -4.79 20.34
N LYS A 63 7.88 -5.38 19.84
CA LYS A 63 8.36 -6.74 20.17
C LYS A 63 7.34 -7.84 19.91
N LEU A 64 6.35 -7.58 19.05
CA LEU A 64 5.41 -8.61 18.65
C LEU A 64 6.16 -9.60 17.76
N LEU A 65 6.77 -9.14 16.67
CA LEU A 65 7.40 -10.04 15.71
C LEU A 65 8.85 -10.45 16.04
N PRO A 66 9.24 -11.70 15.73
CA PRO A 66 10.64 -12.12 15.76
C PRO A 66 11.50 -11.28 14.81
N ARG A 67 12.76 -11.03 15.19
CA ARG A 67 13.70 -10.21 14.40
C ARG A 67 13.88 -10.73 12.96
N LEU A 68 13.80 -12.05 12.76
CA LEU A 68 13.89 -12.69 11.45
C LEU A 68 12.69 -12.36 10.55
N VAL A 69 11.47 -12.35 11.11
CA VAL A 69 10.25 -12.05 10.34
C VAL A 69 10.19 -10.57 9.99
N ALA A 70 10.61 -9.69 10.90
CA ALA A 70 10.74 -8.27 10.61
C ALA A 70 11.75 -7.98 9.50
N GLY A 71 12.89 -8.69 9.49
CA GLY A 71 13.89 -8.59 8.41
C GLY A 71 13.35 -9.06 7.05
N TRP A 72 12.61 -10.18 7.03
CA TRP A 72 11.99 -10.68 5.80
C TRP A 72 10.96 -9.69 5.23
N GLY A 73 10.15 -9.06 6.09
CA GLY A 73 9.19 -8.04 5.68
C GLY A 73 9.85 -6.78 5.15
N LEU A 74 10.92 -6.32 5.80
CA LEU A 74 11.68 -5.16 5.34
C LEU A 74 12.26 -5.38 3.94
N ILE A 75 12.81 -6.57 3.69
CA ILE A 75 13.32 -6.97 2.38
C ILE A 75 12.17 -7.06 1.37
N GLY A 76 11.04 -7.66 1.75
CA GLY A 76 9.85 -7.78 0.90
C GLY A 76 9.31 -6.42 0.44
N TYR A 77 9.15 -5.46 1.36
CA TYR A 77 8.68 -4.11 1.02
C TYR A 77 9.72 -3.28 0.27
N ALA A 78 11.03 -3.47 0.53
CA ALA A 78 12.07 -2.83 -0.25
C ALA A 78 12.06 -3.32 -1.70
N ILE A 79 11.90 -4.63 -1.92
CA ILE A 79 11.73 -5.22 -3.27
C ILE A 79 10.48 -4.66 -3.94
N LEU A 80 9.37 -4.54 -3.20
CA LEU A 80 8.12 -3.95 -3.70
C LEU A 80 8.31 -2.50 -4.15
N PHE A 81 8.96 -1.69 -3.31
CA PHE A 81 9.22 -0.29 -3.61
C PHE A 81 10.10 -0.13 -4.86
N VAL A 82 11.19 -0.89 -4.94
CA VAL A 82 12.11 -0.86 -6.10
C VAL A 82 11.42 -1.39 -7.36
N GLY A 83 10.64 -2.45 -7.25
CA GLY A 83 9.90 -3.03 -8.37
C GLY A 83 8.84 -2.08 -8.92
N MET A 84 8.10 -1.36 -8.06
CA MET A 84 7.15 -0.34 -8.49
C MET A 84 7.84 0.88 -9.09
N LEU A 85 8.99 1.28 -8.56
CA LEU A 85 9.79 2.34 -9.17
C LEU A 85 10.28 1.93 -10.57
N SER A 86 10.61 0.66 -10.76
CA SER A 86 10.98 0.11 -12.07
C SER A 86 9.77 -0.01 -13.01
N GLU A 87 8.59 -0.34 -12.50
CA GLU A 87 7.32 -0.39 -13.26
C GLU A 87 7.01 0.98 -13.88
N VAL A 88 7.19 2.06 -13.10
CA VAL A 88 7.04 3.44 -13.59
C VAL A 88 8.05 3.77 -14.70
N MET A 89 9.22 3.13 -14.71
CA MET A 89 10.22 3.24 -15.77
C MET A 89 9.97 2.30 -16.98
N GLY A 90 8.91 1.48 -16.95
CA GLY A 90 8.44 0.66 -18.07
C GLY A 90 9.00 -0.76 -18.14
N SER A 91 9.55 -1.31 -17.06
CA SER A 91 10.18 -2.64 -17.05
C SER A 91 9.22 -3.82 -16.83
N GLY A 92 7.97 -3.58 -16.39
CA GLY A 92 6.92 -4.62 -16.29
C GLY A 92 7.11 -5.65 -15.17
N LEU A 93 7.98 -5.38 -14.19
CA LEU A 93 8.32 -6.28 -13.08
C LEU A 93 7.64 -5.94 -11.73
N GLY A 94 6.82 -4.90 -11.69
CA GLY A 94 6.16 -4.39 -10.49
C GLY A 94 5.26 -5.43 -9.82
N LEU A 95 4.42 -6.14 -10.57
CA LEU A 95 3.55 -7.17 -10.01
C LEU A 95 4.32 -8.37 -9.42
N ALA A 96 5.38 -8.83 -10.10
CA ALA A 96 6.21 -9.92 -9.61
C ALA A 96 6.93 -9.55 -8.31
N SER A 97 7.34 -8.28 -8.17
CA SER A 97 7.97 -7.75 -6.96
C SER A 97 7.02 -7.69 -5.75
N SER A 98 5.70 -7.76 -5.99
CA SER A 98 4.66 -7.77 -4.94
C SER A 98 4.46 -9.12 -4.28
N ILE A 99 4.90 -10.21 -4.91
CA ILE A 99 4.77 -11.58 -4.38
C ILE A 99 5.44 -11.74 -3.01
N PRO A 100 6.74 -11.39 -2.82
CA PRO A 100 7.40 -11.57 -1.53
C PRO A 100 6.80 -10.69 -0.42
N GLY A 101 6.37 -9.46 -0.74
CA GLY A 101 5.70 -8.57 0.21
C GLY A 101 4.32 -9.09 0.61
N GLY A 102 3.49 -9.49 -0.35
CA GLY A 102 2.15 -10.01 -0.08
C GLY A 102 2.17 -11.34 0.69
N LEU A 103 3.13 -12.22 0.42
CA LEU A 103 3.29 -13.48 1.16
C LEU A 103 3.66 -13.22 2.63
N TRP A 104 4.49 -12.19 2.88
CA TRP A 104 4.82 -11.76 4.23
C TRP A 104 3.59 -11.20 4.97
N GLU A 105 2.78 -10.37 4.31
CA GLU A 105 1.56 -9.81 4.89
C GLU A 105 0.57 -10.91 5.33
N ALA A 106 0.35 -11.92 4.47
CA ALA A 106 -0.51 -13.04 4.80
C ALA A 106 0.02 -13.83 6.01
N PHE A 107 1.33 -14.11 6.03
CA PHE A 107 1.95 -14.83 7.14
C PHE A 107 1.86 -14.05 8.46
N VAL A 108 2.23 -12.77 8.45
CA VAL A 108 2.21 -11.91 9.64
C VAL A 108 0.79 -11.64 10.12
N GLY A 109 -0.16 -11.48 9.21
CA GLY A 109 -1.58 -11.34 9.55
C GLY A 109 -2.08 -12.57 10.32
N VAL A 110 -1.86 -13.77 9.80
CA VAL A 110 -2.24 -15.03 10.47
C VAL A 110 -1.51 -15.18 11.81
N TRP A 111 -0.22 -14.84 11.84
CA TRP A 111 0.60 -14.95 13.04
C TRP A 111 0.15 -13.99 14.15
N LEU A 112 -0.21 -12.74 13.81
CA LEU A 112 -0.75 -11.76 14.76
C LEU A 112 -2.12 -12.17 15.29
N ILE A 113 -2.98 -12.73 14.43
CA ILE A 113 -4.29 -13.27 14.83
C ILE A 113 -4.11 -14.44 15.81
N ALA A 114 -3.19 -15.36 15.52
CA ALA A 114 -2.96 -16.53 16.35
C ALA A 114 -2.30 -16.21 17.70
N LYS A 115 -1.32 -15.30 17.73
CA LYS A 115 -0.59 -14.96 18.97
C LYS A 115 -1.34 -13.95 19.85
N GLY A 116 -2.16 -13.09 19.24
CA GLY A 116 -2.80 -11.96 19.92
C GLY A 116 -1.82 -10.85 20.30
N PHE A 117 -2.36 -9.66 20.54
CA PHE A 117 -1.57 -8.51 20.99
C PHE A 117 -1.25 -8.69 22.48
N SER A 118 -0.01 -9.08 22.80
CA SER A 118 0.44 -9.13 24.20
C SER A 118 0.37 -7.72 24.80
N ALA A 119 -0.45 -7.54 25.84
CA ALA A 119 -0.76 -6.27 26.48
C ALA A 119 0.47 -5.47 26.96
N SER A 120 1.64 -6.11 27.05
CA SER A 120 2.91 -5.53 27.50
C SER A 120 3.42 -4.37 26.64
N GLY A 121 3.09 -4.31 25.34
CA GLY A 121 3.49 -3.18 24.48
C GLY A 121 2.66 -1.92 24.71
N LEU A 122 1.35 -2.07 24.86
CA LEU A 122 0.42 -0.96 25.12
C LEU A 122 0.59 -0.39 26.53
N THR A 123 0.91 -1.23 27.52
CA THR A 123 1.20 -0.78 28.88
C THR A 123 2.49 0.03 29.00
N LEU A 124 3.49 -0.21 28.15
CA LEU A 124 4.70 0.62 28.12
C LEU A 124 4.44 2.00 27.49
N LEU A 125 3.64 2.06 26.41
CA LEU A 125 3.24 3.34 25.80
C LEU A 125 2.35 4.18 26.74
N GLY A 126 1.49 3.53 27.54
CA GLY A 126 0.71 4.19 28.59
C GLY A 126 1.54 4.62 29.81
N ARG A 127 2.65 3.93 30.08
CA ARG A 127 3.59 4.30 31.16
C ARG A 127 4.40 5.56 30.79
N ASP A 128 4.80 5.70 29.53
CA ASP A 128 5.53 6.88 29.04
C ASP A 128 4.61 8.10 28.83
N ALA A 129 3.29 7.89 28.74
CA ALA A 129 2.27 8.95 28.66
C ALA A 129 1.80 9.46 30.04
N SER A 130 2.29 8.90 31.15
CA SER A 130 2.00 9.43 32.49
C SER A 130 2.91 10.64 32.75
N PRO A 131 2.36 11.87 32.87
CA PRO A 131 3.17 13.02 33.21
C PRO A 131 3.64 12.87 34.66
N LEU A 132 4.94 13.02 34.86
CA LEU A 132 5.60 13.54 36.06
C LEU A 132 4.91 13.19 37.40
N GLY A 133 5.53 12.25 38.12
CA GLY A 133 5.31 12.07 39.54
C GLY A 133 5.30 13.43 40.25
N THR A 134 4.21 13.70 40.95
CA THR A 134 4.12 14.77 41.94
C THR A 134 5.27 14.63 42.93
N PRO A 135 6.13 15.66 43.13
CA PRO A 135 7.12 15.63 44.20
C PRO A 135 6.39 15.64 45.55
N GLY A 136 6.81 14.75 46.43
CA GLY A 136 6.23 14.55 47.76
C GLY A 136 6.28 15.80 48.64
N ARG A 137 5.29 15.85 49.53
CA ARG A 137 5.27 16.67 50.76
C ARG A 137 6.35 16.23 51.73
#